data_AF-A0A8C9STE4-F1
#
_entry.id   AF-A0A8C9STE4-F1
#
_cell.length_a   1.000
_cell.length_b   1.000
_cell.length_c   1.000
_cell.angle_alpha   90.00
_cell.angle_beta   90.00
_cell.angle_gamma   90.00
#
_symmetry.space_group_name_H-M   'P 1'
#
loop_
_entity.id
_entity.type
_entity.pdbx_description
1 polymer ?
#
loop_
_entity_poly.entity_id
_entity_poly.type
_entity_poly.pdbx_seq_one_letter_code
_entity_poly.pdbx_strand_id
1 'polypeptide(L)'
;MRKSWADVVRRVEQRAQSFQHHPLGSPYKPRLSRPWQPTSVWKLFPRQSGALAFAQGCTQEVHVFALEKEQATGGQRIYLVTSYTELWHYYRWQFTSYSTYNYLPIYTGE
;
A
#
# COMPACT_ATOMS: atom_id res chain seq x y z
N MET A 1 31.27 17.13 16.41
CA MET A 1 30.70 18.46 16.08
C MET A 1 29.23 18.47 16.49
N ARG A 2 28.82 19.30 17.46
CA ARG A 2 27.42 19.39 17.92
C ARG A 2 26.57 19.99 16.80
N LYS A 3 25.48 19.31 16.40
CA LYS A 3 24.53 19.85 15.42
C LYS A 3 23.94 21.14 16.00
N SER A 4 24.01 22.25 15.25
CA SER A 4 23.39 23.51 15.67
C SER A 4 21.89 23.32 15.79
N TRP A 5 21.29 23.82 16.87
CA TRP A 5 19.84 23.81 17.05
C TRP A 5 19.11 24.47 15.88
N ALA A 6 19.72 25.49 15.27
CA ALA A 6 19.18 26.15 14.08
C ALA A 6 19.04 25.17 12.88
N ASP A 7 19.98 24.25 12.71
CA ASP A 7 19.90 23.24 11.64
C ASP A 7 18.87 22.15 11.95
N VAL A 8 18.55 21.93 13.22
CA VAL A 8 17.50 20.99 13.61
C VAL A 8 16.14 21.61 13.31
N VAL A 9 15.90 22.85 13.73
CA VAL A 9 14.65 23.59 13.48
C VAL A 9 14.37 23.69 11.98
N ARG A 10 15.35 24.12 11.19
CA ARG A 10 15.20 24.25 9.72
C ARG A 10 14.76 22.93 9.06
N ARG A 11 15.33 21.80 9.50
CA ARG A 11 14.96 20.47 8.96
C ARG A 11 13.56 20.03 9.36
N VAL A 12 13.11 20.40 10.56
CA VAL A 12 11.75 20.10 11.01
C VAL A 12 10.75 20.90 10.19
N GLU A 13 10.99 22.20 9.97
CA GLU A 13 10.12 23.05 9.15
C GLU A 13 10.03 22.59 7.70
N GLN A 14 11.17 22.25 7.07
CA GLN A 14 11.20 21.70 5.71
C GLN A 14 10.39 20.41 5.60
N ARG A 15 10.49 19.51 6.59
CA ARG A 15 9.68 18.29 6.62
C ARG A 15 8.20 18.59 6.83
N ALA A 16 7.85 19.55 7.68
CA ALA A 16 6.47 19.95 7.91
C ALA A 16 5.83 20.51 6.62
N GLN A 17 6.53 21.41 5.90
CA GLN A 17 6.08 21.92 4.61
C GLN A 17 5.93 20.79 3.58
N SER A 18 6.92 19.90 3.48
CA SER A 18 6.84 18.74 2.58
C SER A 18 5.61 17.87 2.88
N PHE A 19 5.26 17.69 4.15
CA PHE A 19 4.10 16.90 4.58
C PHE A 19 2.76 17.61 4.32
N GLN A 20 2.72 18.94 4.42
CA GLN A 20 1.53 19.71 4.03
C GLN A 20 1.23 19.58 2.54
N HIS A 21 2.27 19.56 1.70
CA HIS A 21 2.11 19.37 0.26
C HIS A 21 1.92 17.89 -0.14
N HIS A 22 2.42 16.95 0.67
CA HIS A 22 2.34 15.51 0.42
C HIS A 22 1.95 14.78 1.72
N PRO A 23 0.67 14.85 2.13
CA PRO A 23 0.26 14.19 3.35
C PRO A 23 0.50 12.69 3.20
N LEU A 24 1.27 12.09 4.12
CA LEU A 24 1.32 10.64 4.19
C LEU A 24 -0.11 10.16 4.47
N GLY A 25 -0.59 9.20 3.67
CA GLY A 25 -1.92 8.63 3.83
C GLY A 25 -2.20 8.27 5.29
N SER A 26 -3.45 8.45 5.73
CA SER A 26 -3.82 8.27 7.14
C SER A 26 -3.29 6.93 7.66
N PRO A 27 -2.67 6.89 8.85
CA PRO A 27 -2.11 5.66 9.39
C PRO A 27 -3.19 4.59 9.41
N TYR A 28 -2.83 3.38 8.96
CA TYR A 28 -3.74 2.25 8.91
C TYR A 28 -4.35 2.02 10.29
N LYS A 29 -5.69 2.07 10.33
CA LYS A 29 -6.45 1.72 11.52
C LYS A 29 -7.07 0.36 11.25
N PRO A 30 -6.56 -0.75 11.84
CA PRO A 30 -7.21 -2.04 11.71
C PRO A 30 -8.63 -1.91 12.24
N ARG A 31 -9.59 -1.88 11.32
CA ARG A 31 -11.00 -1.86 11.67
C ARG A 31 -11.40 -3.31 11.93
N LEU A 32 -11.80 -3.62 13.16
CA LEU A 32 -12.80 -4.65 13.35
C LEU A 32 -14.01 -4.16 12.56
N SER A 33 -14.28 -4.76 11.41
CA SER A 33 -15.43 -4.39 10.59
C SER A 33 -16.66 -4.50 11.49
N ARG A 34 -17.25 -3.36 11.83
CA ARG A 34 -18.57 -3.36 12.44
C ARG A 34 -19.53 -4.06 11.47
N PRO A 35 -20.62 -4.69 11.92
CA PRO A 35 -21.53 -5.42 11.02
C PRO A 35 -22.04 -4.59 9.82
N TRP A 36 -22.07 -3.27 9.95
CA TRP A 36 -22.48 -2.32 8.91
C TRP A 36 -21.32 -1.67 8.14
N GLN A 37 -20.06 -1.95 8.50
CA GLN A 37 -18.89 -1.44 7.81
C GLN A 37 -18.36 -2.50 6.84
N PRO A 38 -18.00 -2.12 5.61
CA PRO A 38 -17.41 -3.05 4.69
C PRO A 38 -16.08 -3.58 5.26
N THR A 39 -15.86 -4.88 5.06
CA THR A 39 -14.69 -5.59 5.56
C THR A 39 -13.41 -5.09 4.90
N SER A 40 -12.28 -5.26 5.60
CA SER A 40 -10.96 -5.01 5.03
C SER A 40 -10.76 -5.85 3.76
N VAL A 41 -10.32 -5.22 2.66
CA VAL A 41 -10.25 -5.87 1.35
C VAL A 41 -8.83 -6.39 1.13
N TRP A 42 -8.65 -7.70 1.25
CA TRP A 42 -7.39 -8.37 0.91
C TRP A 42 -7.69 -9.62 0.08
N LYS A 43 -7.93 -9.44 -1.22
CA LYS A 43 -8.36 -10.53 -2.12
C LYS A 43 -7.34 -10.81 -3.22
N LEU A 44 -7.01 -12.09 -3.38
CA LEU A 44 -6.09 -12.57 -4.41
C LEU A 44 -6.86 -13.15 -5.60
N PHE A 45 -6.36 -12.88 -6.79
CA PHE A 45 -6.90 -13.36 -8.06
C PHE A 45 -5.79 -13.94 -8.93
N PRO A 46 -6.00 -15.09 -9.59
CA PRO A 46 -5.02 -15.64 -10.51
C PRO A 46 -4.97 -14.88 -11.85
N ARG A 47 -6.01 -14.12 -12.20
CA ARG A 47 -6.12 -13.37 -13.46
C ARG A 47 -6.36 -11.89 -13.20
N GLN A 48 -5.67 -11.04 -13.97
CA GLN A 48 -5.79 -9.59 -13.89
C GLN A 48 -7.21 -9.12 -14.13
N SER A 49 -7.89 -9.68 -15.14
CA SER A 49 -9.26 -9.29 -15.50
C SER A 49 -10.24 -9.50 -14.35
N GLY A 50 -10.09 -10.60 -13.59
CA GLY A 50 -10.92 -10.86 -12.41
C GLY A 50 -10.67 -9.87 -11.28
N ALA A 51 -9.40 -9.49 -11.05
CA ALA A 51 -9.04 -8.47 -10.07
C ALA A 51 -9.62 -7.09 -10.43
N LEU A 52 -9.52 -6.70 -11.71
CA LEU A 52 -10.06 -5.44 -12.21
C LEU A 52 -11.58 -5.38 -12.13
N ALA A 53 -12.27 -6.44 -12.56
CA ALA A 53 -13.74 -6.52 -12.45
C ALA A 53 -14.20 -6.44 -10.98
N PHE A 54 -13.46 -7.07 -10.06
CA PHE A 54 -13.74 -6.95 -8.62
C PHE A 54 -13.50 -5.53 -8.10
N ALA A 55 -12.39 -4.89 -8.49
CA ALA A 55 -12.07 -3.52 -8.08
C ALA A 55 -13.13 -2.52 -8.56
N GLN A 56 -13.62 -2.66 -9.79
CA GLN A 56 -14.70 -1.83 -10.35
C GLN A 56 -16.04 -1.99 -9.61
N GLY A 57 -16.31 -3.17 -9.04
CA GLY A 57 -17.51 -3.42 -8.24
C GLY A 57 -17.41 -2.97 -6.78
N CYS A 58 -16.24 -2.50 -6.34
CA CYS A 58 -16.04 -2.05 -4.97
C CYS A 58 -16.49 -0.59 -4.81
N THR A 59 -17.24 -0.30 -3.76
CA THR A 59 -17.61 1.07 -3.37
C THR A 59 -16.49 1.81 -2.63
N GLN A 60 -15.45 1.08 -2.24
CA GLN A 60 -14.30 1.56 -1.49
C GLN A 60 -13.12 1.81 -2.44
N GLU A 61 -12.25 2.75 -2.09
CA GLU A 61 -11.01 2.99 -2.81
C GLU A 61 -10.06 1.78 -2.66
N VAL A 62 -9.93 1.02 -3.75
CA VAL A 62 -9.09 -0.17 -3.84
C VAL A 62 -8.23 -0.11 -5.10
N HIS A 63 -7.06 -0.74 -5.04
CA HIS A 63 -6.10 -0.82 -6.13
C HIS A 63 -5.72 -2.26 -6.41
N VAL A 64 -5.25 -2.52 -7.64
CA VAL A 64 -4.79 -3.84 -8.07
C VAL A 64 -3.26 -3.85 -8.12
N PHE A 65 -2.66 -4.80 -7.42
CA PHE A 65 -1.21 -5.00 -7.36
C PHE A 65 -0.85 -6.34 -8.00
N ALA A 66 0.18 -6.35 -8.86
CA ALA A 66 0.78 -7.58 -9.34
C ALA A 66 1.83 -8.06 -8.32
N LEU A 67 1.67 -9.30 -7.87
CA LEU A 67 2.60 -10.01 -7.02
C LEU A 67 3.41 -10.97 -7.88
N GLU A 68 4.71 -10.74 -7.94
CA GLU A 68 5.67 -11.67 -8.53
C GLU A 68 6.41 -12.39 -7.41
N LYS A 69 6.37 -13.73 -7.42
CA LYS A 69 7.22 -14.53 -6.53
C LYS A 69 8.60 -14.63 -7.16
N GLU A 70 9.64 -14.23 -6.45
CA GLU A 70 11.02 -14.19 -6.94
C GLU A 70 11.55 -15.56 -7.45
N GLN A 71 10.92 -16.67 -7.06
CA GLN A 71 11.25 -18.04 -7.51
C GLN A 71 10.21 -18.69 -8.43
N ALA A 72 9.17 -17.97 -8.87
CA ALA A 72 8.20 -18.54 -9.80
C ALA A 72 8.82 -18.65 -11.20
N THR A 73 9.11 -19.88 -11.62
CA THR A 73 9.49 -20.18 -13.00
C THR A 73 8.33 -19.80 -13.93
N GLY A 74 8.58 -18.90 -14.89
CA GLY A 74 7.61 -18.53 -15.93
C GLY A 74 6.86 -17.21 -15.76
N GLY A 75 7.30 -16.29 -14.88
CA GLY A 75 6.71 -14.94 -14.80
C GLY A 75 5.26 -14.93 -14.33
N GLN A 76 4.86 -15.96 -13.58
CA GLN A 76 3.49 -16.12 -13.10
C GLN A 76 3.18 -15.04 -12.05
N ARG A 77 2.14 -14.26 -12.32
CA ARG A 77 1.65 -13.18 -11.46
C ARG A 77 0.37 -13.58 -10.78
N ILE A 78 0.25 -13.23 -9.50
CA ILE A 78 -1.03 -13.22 -8.78
C ILE A 78 -1.41 -11.76 -8.55
N TYR A 79 -2.69 -11.44 -8.60
CA TYR A 79 -3.19 -10.07 -8.49
C TYR A 79 -3.86 -9.88 -7.14
N LEU A 80 -3.40 -8.92 -6.35
CA LEU A 80 -3.99 -8.53 -5.06
C LEU A 80 -4.85 -7.30 -5.26
N VAL A 81 -6.08 -7.33 -4.75
CA VAL A 81 -6.94 -6.14 -4.61
C VAL A 81 -6.97 -5.74 -3.15
N THR A 82 -6.55 -4.52 -2.84
CA THR A 82 -6.54 -3.93 -1.50
C THR A 82 -6.39 -2.40 -1.56
N SER A 83 -6.60 -1.71 -0.45
CA SER A 83 -6.30 -0.26 -0.34
C SER A 83 -4.81 -0.01 -0.07
N TYR A 84 -4.31 1.19 -0.39
CA TYR A 84 -2.93 1.56 -0.05
C TYR A 84 -2.63 1.48 1.45
N THR A 85 -3.60 1.84 2.29
CA THR A 85 -3.42 1.82 3.75
C THR A 85 -3.24 0.39 4.27
N GLU A 86 -4.03 -0.56 3.77
CA GLU A 86 -3.93 -1.97 4.10
C GLU A 86 -2.62 -2.57 3.59
N LEU A 87 -2.28 -2.33 2.31
CA LEU A 87 -1.02 -2.79 1.74
C LEU A 87 0.18 -2.32 2.57
N TRP A 88 0.25 -1.02 2.87
CA TRP A 88 1.36 -0.43 3.60
C TRP A 88 1.50 -0.99 5.02
N HIS A 89 0.38 -1.26 5.69
CA HIS A 89 0.40 -1.87 7.02
C HIS A 89 1.07 -3.25 7.01
N TYR A 90 0.63 -4.15 6.12
CA TYR A 90 1.20 -5.49 6.04
C TYR A 90 2.62 -5.48 5.47
N TYR A 91 2.90 -4.60 4.52
CA TYR A 91 4.23 -4.46 3.92
C TYR A 91 5.28 -4.02 4.94
N ARG A 92 4.96 -3.02 5.78
CA ARG A 92 5.87 -2.55 6.83
C ARG A 92 6.24 -3.62 7.84
N TRP A 93 5.34 -4.54 8.15
CA TRP A 93 5.61 -5.63 9.08
C TRP A 93 6.51 -6.71 8.47
N GLN A 94 6.34 -7.00 7.18
CA GLN A 94 7.17 -7.99 6.48
C GLN A 94 8.57 -7.48 6.11
N PHE A 95 8.76 -6.17 5.95
CA PHE A 95 10.09 -5.62 5.64
C PHE A 95 11.10 -5.82 6.78
N THR A 96 10.65 -6.05 8.01
CA THR A 96 11.49 -6.40 9.16
C THR A 96 11.91 -7.87 9.22
N SER A 97 11.25 -8.75 8.46
CA SER A 97 11.47 -10.20 8.50
C SER A 97 11.32 -10.78 7.10
N TYR A 98 12.38 -10.76 6.29
CA TYR A 98 12.53 -11.51 5.03
C TYR A 98 11.48 -11.20 3.95
N SER A 99 11.77 -10.38 2.92
CA SER A 99 10.85 -10.27 1.78
C SER A 99 11.54 -10.42 0.42
N THR A 100 11.03 -11.39 -0.34
CA THR A 100 11.38 -11.85 -1.70
C THR A 100 10.22 -11.58 -2.69
N TYR A 101 9.42 -10.53 -2.45
CA TYR A 101 8.28 -10.17 -3.31
C TYR A 101 8.37 -8.74 -3.81
N ASN A 102 8.37 -8.57 -5.14
CA ASN A 102 8.25 -7.27 -5.78
C ASN A 102 6.76 -6.95 -5.98
N TYR A 103 6.34 -5.77 -5.51
CA TYR A 103 4.97 -5.27 -5.66
C TYR A 103 4.98 -4.21 -6.77
N LEU A 104 4.34 -4.51 -7.89
CA LEU A 104 4.17 -3.53 -8.97
C LEU A 104 2.70 -3.08 -9.00
N PRO A 105 2.40 -1.79 -8.79
CA PRO A 105 1.06 -1.28 -8.95
C PRO A 105 0.68 -1.39 -10.42
N ILE A 106 -0.50 -1.94 -10.70
CA ILE A 106 -1.06 -1.91 -12.04
C ILE A 106 -1.78 -0.57 -12.13
N TYR A 107 -1.15 0.39 -12.81
CA TYR A 107 -1.81 1.66 -13.12
C TYR A 107 -3.01 1.37 -14.00
N THR A 108 -4.19 1.40 -13.39
CA THR A 108 -5.44 1.60 -14.10
C THR A 108 -5.49 3.08 -14.43
N GLY A 109 -5.24 3.43 -15.69
CA GLY A 109 -5.39 4.80 -16.17
C GLY A 109 -6.80 5.29 -15.90
N GLU A 110 -6.89 6.48 -15.31
CA GLU A 110 -8.01 7.39 -15.55
C GLU A 110 -7.89 7.98 -16.96
#